data_AF-A0A7S3IJI1-F1
#
_entry.id   AF-A0A7S3IJI1-F1
#
_cell.length_a   1.000
_cell.length_b   1.000
_cell.length_c   1.000
_cell.angle_alpha   90.00
_cell.angle_beta   90.00
_cell.angle_gamma   90.00
#
_symmetry.space_group_name_H-M   'P 1'
#
loop_
_entity.id
_entity.type
_entity.pdbx_description
1 polymer ?
#
loop_
_entity_poly.entity_id
_entity_poly.type
_entity_poly.pdbx_seq_one_letter_code
_entity_poly.pdbx_strand_id
1 'polypeptide(L)'
;VLEYFPIHGRAMPLRVLLHYCQVPYKDYFVSQYHFAAKKKRGFYPFGQVPILHLDDGSMLFQTRAIARFIARCYKGCKGEVMYPGDDDPLLSFEIDSVLDTLEDFVPRIMFFTSVPQPSEEFDDMFTQFILKDFPTFVEGLSKLIEQKQSRYLVSNSMSLADIFAGTFLMQLPFNEDNPHQHILQAVVNRFPSVRAWVERTMENLKPWKQQFRFVIEPLPRLGLMKNSGLAIRTLLIYSGIDFEPDEFDEALWAENKHKIGLPFAHLPYFVDCNFRLTGLSAILQ
;
A
#
# COMPACT_ATOMS: atom_id res chain seq x y z
N VAL A 1 -2.80 -2.12 -15.55
CA VAL A 1 -3.02 -2.93 -14.32
C VAL A 1 -1.95 -2.60 -13.30
N LEU A 2 -2.31 -2.31 -12.05
CA LEU A 2 -1.36 -2.07 -10.96
C LEU A 2 -1.20 -3.35 -10.13
N GLU A 3 -0.05 -4.02 -10.27
CA GLU A 3 0.29 -5.23 -9.52
C GLU A 3 0.99 -4.86 -8.20
N TYR A 4 0.42 -5.27 -7.08
CA TYR A 4 1.04 -5.14 -5.76
C TYR A 4 0.45 -6.15 -4.77
N PHE A 5 1.00 -6.23 -3.56
CA PHE A 5 0.41 -7.03 -2.49
C PHE A 5 -0.96 -6.49 -2.08
N PRO A 6 -1.81 -7.31 -1.41
CA PRO A 6 -3.09 -6.91 -0.86
C PRO A 6 -2.95 -6.01 0.39
N ILE A 7 -2.07 -5.01 0.32
CA ILE A 7 -1.82 -3.98 1.33
C ILE A 7 -1.67 -2.62 0.64
N HIS A 8 -1.75 -1.53 1.41
CA HIS A 8 -1.48 -0.19 0.91
C HIS A 8 -0.02 -0.05 0.45
N GLY A 9 0.91 -0.21 1.40
CA GLY A 9 2.35 -0.18 1.20
C GLY A 9 2.81 0.86 0.18
N ARG A 10 3.72 0.45 -0.71
CA ARG A 10 4.35 1.29 -1.73
C ARG A 10 3.47 1.57 -2.96
N ALA A 11 2.30 0.92 -3.07
CA ALA A 11 1.35 1.18 -4.16
C ALA A 11 0.29 2.23 -3.81
N MET A 12 0.11 2.54 -2.52
CA MET A 12 -0.86 3.53 -2.07
C MET A 12 -0.76 4.89 -2.77
N PRO A 13 0.42 5.55 -2.86
CA PRO A 13 0.53 6.81 -3.58
C PRO A 13 0.19 6.69 -5.07
N LEU A 14 0.43 5.52 -5.69
CA LEU A 14 0.07 5.27 -7.09
C LEU A 14 -1.43 5.15 -7.28
N ARG A 15 -2.12 4.43 -6.39
CA ARG A 15 -3.59 4.28 -6.40
C ARG A 15 -4.26 5.64 -6.25
N VAL A 16 -3.81 6.44 -5.27
CA VAL A 16 -4.31 7.78 -5.04
C VAL A 16 -4.03 8.69 -6.23
N LEU A 17 -2.83 8.63 -6.81
CA LEU A 17 -2.48 9.41 -8.00
C LEU A 17 -3.33 9.06 -9.22
N LEU A 18 -3.40 7.78 -9.60
CA LEU A 18 -4.19 7.32 -10.75
C LEU A 18 -5.65 7.79 -10.61
N HIS A 19 -6.19 7.66 -9.41
CA HIS A 19 -7.55 8.07 -9.14
C HIS A 19 -7.75 9.59 -9.16
N TYR A 20 -6.86 10.34 -8.53
CA TYR A 20 -6.88 11.80 -8.53
C TYR A 20 -6.73 12.37 -9.95
N CYS A 21 -5.95 11.72 -10.80
CA CYS A 21 -5.81 12.03 -12.22
C CYS A 21 -6.94 11.45 -13.09
N GLN A 22 -7.94 10.79 -12.48
CA GLN A 22 -9.08 10.17 -13.16
C GLN A 22 -8.68 9.14 -14.24
N VAL A 23 -7.55 8.46 -14.04
CA VAL A 23 -7.03 7.41 -14.92
C VAL A 23 -7.68 6.07 -14.54
N PRO A 24 -8.42 5.42 -15.45
CA PRO A 24 -8.94 4.09 -15.19
C PRO A 24 -7.81 3.09 -15.02
N TYR A 25 -7.87 2.29 -13.96
CA TYR A 25 -6.93 1.19 -13.73
C TYR A 25 -7.63 0.03 -13.03
N LYS A 26 -6.96 -1.12 -13.02
CA LYS A 26 -7.35 -2.29 -12.24
C LYS A 26 -6.21 -2.64 -11.30
N ASP A 27 -6.52 -2.86 -10.02
CA ASP A 27 -5.59 -3.51 -9.10
C ASP A 27 -5.50 -5.00 -9.44
N TYR A 28 -4.31 -5.55 -9.30
CA TYR A 28 -4.05 -6.98 -9.29
C TYR A 28 -3.25 -7.30 -8.03
N PHE A 29 -3.90 -7.97 -7.08
CA PHE A 29 -3.30 -8.31 -5.80
C PHE A 29 -2.55 -9.63 -5.91
N VAL A 30 -1.22 -9.57 -5.98
CA VAL A 30 -0.39 -10.76 -6.04
C VAL A 30 -0.16 -11.31 -4.62
N SER A 31 -0.28 -12.63 -4.45
CA SER A 31 0.02 -13.29 -3.17
C SER A 31 1.53 -13.37 -2.93
N GLN A 32 1.96 -13.51 -1.68
CA GLN A 32 3.38 -13.73 -1.34
C GLN A 32 3.92 -14.99 -2.04
N TYR A 33 3.11 -16.05 -2.07
CA TYR A 33 3.43 -17.30 -2.75
C TYR A 33 3.64 -17.10 -4.27
N HIS A 34 2.69 -16.44 -4.95
CA HIS A 34 2.78 -16.20 -6.39
C HIS A 34 3.88 -15.19 -6.74
N PHE A 35 4.05 -14.15 -5.93
CA PHE A 35 5.14 -13.20 -6.06
C PHE A 35 6.50 -13.91 -5.97
N ALA A 36 6.70 -14.77 -4.97
CA ALA A 36 7.94 -15.54 -4.82
C ALA A 36 8.19 -16.46 -6.03
N ALA A 37 7.15 -17.10 -6.56
CA ALA A 37 7.25 -17.93 -7.76
C ALA A 37 7.61 -17.11 -9.01
N LYS A 38 6.93 -15.99 -9.26
CA LYS A 38 7.22 -15.06 -10.37
C LYS A 38 8.64 -14.47 -10.25
N LYS A 39 9.05 -14.07 -9.05
CA LYS A 39 10.39 -13.56 -8.75
C LYS A 39 11.48 -14.59 -9.06
N LYS A 40 11.33 -15.84 -8.62
CA LYS A 40 12.29 -16.93 -8.92
C LYS A 40 12.43 -17.21 -10.42
N ARG A 41 11.38 -16.98 -11.20
CA ARG A 41 11.40 -17.13 -12.67
C ARG A 41 11.97 -15.91 -13.41
N GLY A 42 12.38 -14.87 -12.69
CA GLY A 42 12.91 -13.64 -13.30
C GLY A 42 11.86 -12.75 -13.94
N PHE A 43 10.57 -12.91 -13.60
CA PHE A 43 9.49 -12.08 -14.18
C PHE A 43 9.63 -10.60 -13.81
N TYR A 44 10.05 -10.31 -12.57
CA TYR A 44 10.23 -8.94 -12.10
C TYR A 44 11.67 -8.48 -12.35
N PRO A 45 11.92 -7.39 -13.11
CA PRO A 45 13.28 -6.94 -13.46
C PRO A 45 14.21 -6.76 -12.25
N PHE A 46 13.67 -6.26 -11.13
CA PHE A 46 14.41 -6.05 -9.87
C PHE A 46 13.86 -6.88 -8.71
N GLY A 47 13.05 -7.90 -8.99
CA GLY A 47 12.51 -8.78 -7.95
C GLY A 47 11.62 -8.06 -6.93
N GLN A 48 10.93 -6.99 -7.35
CA GLN A 48 10.12 -6.09 -6.52
C GLN A 48 8.80 -5.74 -7.21
N VAL A 49 7.81 -5.40 -6.39
CA VAL A 49 6.54 -4.75 -6.75
C VAL A 49 6.46 -3.42 -5.97
N PRO A 50 5.72 -2.38 -6.43
CA PRO A 50 4.69 -2.41 -7.46
C PRO A 50 5.22 -2.47 -8.90
N ILE A 51 4.40 -3.05 -9.77
CA ILE A 51 4.54 -2.98 -11.23
C ILE A 51 3.27 -2.35 -11.82
N LEU A 52 3.43 -1.37 -12.70
CA LEU A 52 2.33 -0.88 -13.54
C LEU A 52 2.48 -1.48 -14.95
N HIS A 53 1.55 -2.37 -15.29
CA HIS A 53 1.43 -2.98 -16.62
C HIS A 53 0.59 -2.08 -17.52
N LEU A 54 1.16 -1.66 -18.64
CA LEU A 54 0.47 -0.89 -19.68
C LEU A 54 -0.20 -1.84 -20.70
N ASP A 55 -1.14 -1.31 -21.48
CA ASP A 55 -1.91 -2.09 -22.45
C ASP A 55 -1.07 -2.63 -23.61
N ASP A 56 0.07 -1.99 -23.90
CA ASP A 56 1.05 -2.45 -24.90
C ASP A 56 1.98 -3.57 -24.38
N GLY A 57 1.80 -4.00 -23.13
CA GLY A 57 2.62 -5.01 -22.46
C GLY A 57 3.85 -4.46 -21.74
N SER A 58 4.09 -3.15 -21.76
CA SER A 58 5.19 -2.54 -21.03
C SER A 58 5.02 -2.68 -19.52
N MET A 59 6.10 -3.03 -18.82
CA MET A 59 6.16 -3.12 -17.36
C MET A 59 6.94 -1.94 -16.78
N LEU A 60 6.25 -1.04 -16.07
CA LEU A 60 6.89 0.05 -15.34
C LEU A 60 7.09 -0.36 -13.88
N PHE A 61 8.25 -0.05 -13.31
CA PHE A 61 8.66 -0.40 -11.94
C PHE A 61 9.30 0.82 -11.26
N GLN A 62 9.54 0.72 -9.95
CA GLN A 62 9.87 1.83 -9.04
C GLN A 62 8.72 2.82 -8.83
N THR A 63 8.13 2.82 -7.63
CA THR A 63 6.97 3.65 -7.26
C THR A 63 7.10 5.10 -7.72
N ARG A 64 8.22 5.76 -7.46
CA ARG A 64 8.41 7.19 -7.78
C ARG A 64 8.58 7.43 -9.28
N ALA A 65 9.22 6.52 -10.01
CA ALA A 65 9.34 6.61 -11.45
C ALA A 65 7.97 6.43 -12.13
N ILE A 66 7.19 5.43 -11.68
CA ILE A 66 5.80 5.23 -12.13
C ILE A 66 4.95 6.48 -11.85
N ALA A 67 5.08 7.08 -10.66
CA ALA A 67 4.35 8.29 -10.31
C ALA A 67 4.67 9.47 -11.23
N ARG A 68 5.96 9.71 -11.54
CA ARG A 68 6.36 10.75 -12.51
C ARG A 68 5.83 10.46 -13.90
N PHE A 69 5.87 9.21 -14.35
CA PHE A 69 5.29 8.81 -15.64
C PHE A 69 3.79 9.16 -15.71
N ILE A 70 3.01 8.74 -14.71
CA ILE A 70 1.57 9.07 -14.64
C ILE A 70 1.36 10.59 -14.64
N ALA A 71 2.12 11.32 -13.82
CA ALA A 71 2.03 12.77 -13.68
C ALA A 71 2.45 13.57 -14.93
N ARG A 72 3.28 12.98 -15.80
CA ARG A 72 3.63 13.55 -17.11
C ARG A 72 2.59 13.24 -18.18
N CYS A 73 1.87 12.13 -18.05
CA CYS A 73 0.81 11.74 -18.97
C CYS A 73 -0.54 12.41 -18.65
N TYR A 74 -0.81 12.68 -17.38
CA TYR A 74 -2.14 13.10 -16.91
C TYR A 74 -2.07 14.28 -15.95
N LYS A 75 -3.13 15.10 -15.97
CA LYS A 75 -3.34 16.20 -15.02
C LYS A 75 -4.15 15.75 -13.81
N GLY A 76 -4.10 16.50 -12.72
CA GLY A 76 -5.03 16.35 -11.60
C GLY A 76 -6.49 16.60 -12.03
N CYS A 77 -7.45 16.18 -11.21
CA CYS A 77 -8.88 16.32 -11.51
C CYS A 77 -9.36 17.78 -11.69
N LYS A 78 -8.57 18.78 -11.29
CA LYS A 78 -8.87 20.21 -11.54
C LYS A 78 -7.92 20.83 -12.55
N GLY A 79 -7.21 20.01 -13.32
CA GLY A 79 -6.26 20.44 -14.34
C GLY A 79 -4.86 20.78 -13.80
N GLU A 80 -4.54 20.38 -12.57
CA GLU A 80 -3.21 20.60 -11.98
C GLU A 80 -2.11 19.86 -12.74
N VAL A 81 -0.95 20.51 -12.90
CA VAL A 81 0.28 19.85 -13.37
C VAL A 81 0.90 19.14 -12.17
N MET A 82 0.84 17.80 -12.16
CA MET A 82 1.28 17.01 -11.02
C MET A 82 2.80 16.90 -10.91
N TYR A 83 3.51 16.96 -12.04
CA TYR A 83 4.97 17.00 -12.13
C TYR A 83 5.41 17.71 -13.42
N PRO A 84 6.05 18.88 -13.35
CA PRO A 84 6.33 19.72 -14.52
C PRO A 84 7.56 19.29 -15.34
N GLY A 85 8.44 18.43 -14.83
CA GLY A 85 9.65 18.00 -15.53
C GLY A 85 10.51 19.18 -16.00
N ASP A 86 10.98 19.11 -17.24
CA ASP A 86 11.82 20.15 -17.86
C ASP A 86 11.10 21.49 -18.08
N ASP A 87 9.76 21.50 -18.03
CA ASP A 87 8.97 22.73 -18.18
C ASP A 87 9.10 23.65 -16.96
N ASP A 88 9.41 23.09 -15.78
CA ASP A 88 9.79 23.81 -14.56
C ASP A 88 10.75 22.94 -13.73
N PRO A 89 12.07 23.02 -14.00
CA PRO A 89 13.05 22.16 -13.36
C PRO A 89 13.20 22.45 -11.85
N LEU A 90 12.93 23.68 -11.40
CA LEU A 90 13.02 24.03 -9.99
C LEU A 90 11.85 23.42 -9.20
N LEU A 91 10.62 23.55 -9.69
CA LEU A 91 9.47 22.90 -9.05
C LEU A 91 9.60 21.37 -9.10
N SER A 92 10.13 20.80 -10.18
CA SER A 92 10.42 19.36 -10.27
C SER A 92 11.42 18.92 -9.20
N PHE A 93 12.51 19.67 -9.01
CA PHE A 93 13.49 19.41 -7.95
C PHE A 93 12.86 19.43 -6.55
N GLU A 94 11.98 20.40 -6.29
CA GLU A 94 11.31 20.53 -4.99
C GLU A 94 10.34 19.37 -4.73
N ILE A 95 9.57 18.97 -5.76
CA ILE A 95 8.73 17.77 -5.70
C ILE A 95 9.59 16.54 -5.43
N ASP A 96 10.68 16.37 -6.18
CA ASP A 96 11.56 15.20 -6.06
C ASP A 96 12.21 15.13 -4.68
N SER A 97 12.62 16.27 -4.13
CA SER A 97 13.20 16.37 -2.78
C SER A 97 12.22 15.88 -1.71
N VAL A 98 10.92 16.22 -1.82
CA VAL A 98 9.89 15.71 -0.91
C VAL A 98 9.71 14.21 -1.07
N LEU A 99 9.65 13.71 -2.30
CA LEU A 99 9.50 12.29 -2.61
C LEU A 99 10.70 11.45 -2.10
N ASP A 100 11.93 11.94 -2.27
CA ASP A 100 13.15 11.33 -1.74
C ASP A 100 13.14 11.31 -0.20
N THR A 101 12.83 12.44 0.42
CA THR A 101 12.75 12.55 1.88
C THR A 101 11.75 11.57 2.49
N LEU A 102 10.60 11.38 1.83
CA LEU A 102 9.60 10.40 2.24
C LEU A 102 10.10 8.96 2.11
N GLU A 103 10.82 8.64 1.03
CA GLU A 103 11.39 7.31 0.82
C GLU A 103 12.44 6.98 1.91
N ASP A 104 13.31 7.93 2.25
CA ASP A 104 14.27 7.79 3.36
C ASP A 104 13.58 7.66 4.72
N PHE A 105 12.34 8.12 4.83
CA PHE A 105 11.52 8.00 6.03
C PHE A 105 10.79 6.65 6.12
N VAL A 106 10.56 5.94 4.99
CA VAL A 106 9.84 4.66 4.97
C VAL A 106 10.39 3.65 5.99
N PRO A 107 11.71 3.41 6.12
CA PRO A 107 12.23 2.48 7.12
C PRO A 107 11.83 2.80 8.56
N ARG A 108 11.61 4.08 8.89
CA ARG A 108 11.18 4.52 10.22
C ARG A 108 9.72 4.24 10.52
N ILE A 109 8.93 3.81 9.54
CA ILE A 109 7.52 3.44 9.71
C ILE A 109 7.23 1.97 9.38
N MET A 110 8.17 1.24 8.78
CA MET A 110 7.95 -0.17 8.43
C MET A 110 7.62 -1.03 9.65
N PHE A 111 8.12 -0.66 10.84
CA PHE A 111 7.88 -1.37 12.09
C PHE A 111 6.40 -1.46 12.48
N PHE A 112 5.54 -0.52 12.06
CA PHE A 112 4.09 -0.60 12.24
C PHE A 112 3.47 -1.84 11.60
N THR A 113 4.16 -2.44 10.61
CA THR A 113 3.69 -3.61 9.88
C THR A 113 4.59 -4.83 10.03
N SER A 114 5.89 -4.64 10.33
CA SER A 114 6.87 -5.73 10.38
C SER A 114 7.18 -6.24 11.78
N VAL A 115 6.85 -5.47 12.83
CA VAL A 115 7.09 -5.86 14.23
C VAL A 115 5.77 -6.28 14.87
N PRO A 116 5.68 -7.48 15.47
CA PRO A 116 4.49 -7.94 16.18
C PRO A 116 4.08 -7.00 17.32
N GLN A 117 2.78 -6.80 17.50
CA GLN A 117 2.20 -6.04 18.61
C GLN A 117 1.28 -6.95 19.45
N PRO A 118 1.37 -6.89 20.80
CA PRO A 118 2.31 -6.09 21.59
C PRO A 118 3.72 -6.71 21.65
N SER A 119 4.78 -5.88 21.71
CA SER A 119 6.15 -6.31 22.00
C SER A 119 7.01 -5.15 22.52
N GLU A 120 8.03 -5.46 23.32
CA GLU A 120 9.00 -4.46 23.83
C GLU A 120 9.75 -3.75 22.70
N GLU A 121 10.15 -4.49 21.65
CA GLU A 121 10.77 -3.92 20.46
C GLU A 121 9.85 -2.89 19.77
N PHE A 122 8.54 -3.19 19.67
CA PHE A 122 7.58 -2.24 19.12
C PHE A 122 7.49 -0.98 19.99
N ASP A 123 7.38 -1.14 21.31
CA ASP A 123 7.23 -0.03 22.25
C ASP A 123 8.45 0.91 22.21
N ASP A 124 9.67 0.37 22.12
CA ASP A 124 10.90 1.14 21.98
C ASP A 124 10.95 1.91 20.65
N MET A 125 10.68 1.24 19.54
CA MET A 125 10.66 1.86 18.21
C MET A 125 9.58 2.93 18.10
N PHE A 126 8.40 2.65 18.65
CA PHE A 126 7.28 3.58 18.68
C PHE A 126 7.58 4.82 19.53
N THR A 127 8.23 4.63 20.69
CA THR A 127 8.66 5.73 21.56
C THR A 127 9.67 6.62 20.86
N GLN A 128 10.69 6.05 20.20
CA GLN A 128 11.63 6.83 19.39
C GLN A 128 10.90 7.58 18.27
N PHE A 129 10.00 6.88 17.57
CA PHE A 129 9.26 7.44 16.45
C PHE A 129 8.44 8.66 16.86
N ILE A 130 7.65 8.55 17.94
CA ILE A 130 6.74 9.62 18.36
C ILE A 130 7.44 10.79 19.05
N LEU A 131 8.56 10.53 19.73
CA LEU A 131 9.32 11.58 20.42
C LEU A 131 10.29 12.33 19.51
N LYS A 132 10.75 11.70 18.43
CA LYS A 132 11.83 12.26 17.59
C LYS A 132 11.49 12.25 16.10
N ASP A 133 11.32 11.07 15.51
CA ASP A 133 11.31 10.93 14.04
C ASP A 133 10.09 11.62 13.41
N PHE A 134 8.89 11.34 13.93
CA PHE A 134 7.65 11.89 13.40
C PHE A 134 7.52 13.41 13.65
N PRO A 135 7.79 13.96 14.86
CA PRO A 135 7.81 15.41 15.06
C PRO A 135 8.79 16.13 14.13
N THR A 136 10.00 15.58 13.94
CA THR A 136 11.02 16.17 13.05
C THR A 136 10.55 16.18 11.61
N PHE A 137 9.91 15.10 11.15
CA PHE A 137 9.33 15.01 9.82
C PHE A 137 8.23 16.06 9.61
N VAL A 138 7.27 16.17 10.55
CA VAL A 138 6.17 17.14 10.49
C VAL A 138 6.69 18.58 10.55
N GLU A 139 7.69 18.87 11.37
CA GLU A 139 8.36 20.18 11.41
C GLU A 139 9.01 20.53 10.06
N GLY A 140 9.62 19.55 9.39
CA GLY A 140 10.15 19.71 8.04
C GLY A 140 9.08 20.15 7.03
N LEU A 141 7.91 19.49 7.04
CA LEU A 141 6.78 19.88 6.21
C LEU A 141 6.28 21.30 6.54
N SER A 142 6.22 21.65 7.84
CA SER A 142 5.84 22.98 8.31
C SER A 142 6.76 24.06 7.72
N LYS A 143 8.08 23.84 7.80
CA LYS A 143 9.09 24.76 7.27
C LYS A 143 8.96 24.93 5.75
N LEU A 144 8.73 23.85 5.01
CA LEU A 144 8.53 23.93 3.55
C LEU A 144 7.33 24.83 3.18
N ILE A 145 6.18 24.61 3.83
CA ILE A 145 4.96 25.39 3.60
C ILE A 145 5.18 26.87 3.98
N GLU A 146 5.80 27.12 5.12
CA GLU A 146 5.98 28.47 5.67
C GLU A 146 7.01 29.29 4.88
N GLN A 147 8.14 28.69 4.50
CA GLN A 147 9.18 29.37 3.71
C GLN A 147 8.68 29.79 2.33
N LYS A 148 7.82 28.98 1.72
CA LYS A 148 7.26 29.24 0.39
C LYS A 148 5.98 30.07 0.43
N GLN A 149 5.33 30.17 1.58
CA GLN A 149 3.99 30.73 1.73
C GLN A 149 2.98 30.09 0.75
N SER A 150 3.17 28.80 0.47
CA SER A 150 2.42 28.07 -0.54
C SER A 150 1.16 27.43 0.02
N ARG A 151 0.13 27.30 -0.83
CA ARG A 151 -1.13 26.63 -0.46
C ARG A 151 -0.93 25.13 -0.23
N TYR A 152 -0.03 24.51 -0.96
CA TYR A 152 0.37 23.11 -0.90
C TYR A 152 1.87 23.00 -0.52
N LEU A 153 2.46 21.80 -0.47
CA LEU A 153 3.82 21.63 0.09
C LEU A 153 4.88 22.45 -0.65
N VAL A 154 4.81 22.48 -1.98
CA VAL A 154 5.85 23.10 -2.82
C VAL A 154 5.31 24.14 -3.80
N SER A 155 3.97 24.25 -3.95
CA SER A 155 3.35 25.21 -4.87
C SER A 155 1.94 25.63 -4.42
N ASN A 156 1.28 26.49 -5.20
CA ASN A 156 -0.12 26.86 -4.96
C ASN A 156 -1.14 25.87 -5.56
N SER A 157 -0.66 24.84 -6.27
CA SER A 157 -1.44 23.74 -6.84
C SER A 157 -1.00 22.40 -6.25
N MET A 158 -1.92 21.42 -6.24
CA MET A 158 -1.58 20.07 -5.78
C MET A 158 -0.57 19.43 -6.75
N SER A 159 0.39 18.70 -6.21
CA SER A 159 1.46 18.03 -6.96
C SER A 159 1.74 16.62 -6.43
N LEU A 160 2.70 15.90 -7.02
CA LEU A 160 3.14 14.61 -6.48
C LEU A 160 3.64 14.72 -5.03
N ALA A 161 4.24 15.84 -4.62
CA ALA A 161 4.68 16.05 -3.25
C ALA A 161 3.51 15.88 -2.26
N ASP A 162 2.37 16.49 -2.59
CA ASP A 162 1.15 16.44 -1.77
C ASP A 162 0.51 15.07 -1.78
N ILE A 163 0.48 14.38 -2.93
CA ILE A 163 -0.05 13.01 -3.02
C ILE A 163 0.76 12.08 -2.12
N PHE A 164 2.10 12.10 -2.23
CA PHE A 164 2.95 11.20 -1.46
C PHE A 164 2.89 11.52 0.05
N ALA A 165 3.09 12.77 0.45
CA ALA A 165 3.02 13.14 1.87
C ALA A 165 1.60 12.97 2.44
N GLY A 166 0.57 13.27 1.66
CA GLY A 166 -0.83 13.08 2.02
C GLY A 166 -1.15 11.60 2.25
N THR A 167 -0.75 10.71 1.35
CA THR A 167 -0.95 9.26 1.52
C THR A 167 -0.25 8.72 2.77
N PHE A 168 0.96 9.19 3.06
CA PHE A 168 1.67 8.85 4.29
C PHE A 168 0.87 9.22 5.54
N LEU A 169 0.29 10.43 5.58
CA LEU A 169 -0.56 10.85 6.70
C LEU A 169 -1.91 10.11 6.74
N MET A 170 -2.46 9.75 5.58
CA MET A 170 -3.66 8.90 5.50
C MET A 170 -3.44 7.52 6.11
N GLN A 171 -2.25 6.93 5.94
CA GLN A 171 -1.94 5.58 6.43
C GLN A 171 -1.67 5.53 7.94
N LEU A 172 -1.21 6.63 8.53
CA LEU A 172 -0.78 6.69 9.93
C LEU A 172 -1.75 7.53 10.80
N PRO A 173 -1.63 8.87 10.90
CA PRO A 173 -2.48 9.67 11.78
C PRO A 173 -3.96 9.70 11.37
N PHE A 174 -4.32 9.50 10.11
CA PHE A 174 -5.71 9.59 9.65
C PHE A 174 -6.32 8.26 9.21
N ASN A 175 -5.67 7.17 9.63
CA ASN A 175 -6.19 5.82 9.51
C ASN A 175 -6.95 5.45 10.79
N GLU A 176 -8.26 5.27 10.69
CA GLU A 176 -9.13 4.94 11.82
C GLU A 176 -8.82 3.55 12.41
N ASP A 177 -8.22 2.67 11.61
CA ASP A 177 -7.80 1.33 12.01
C ASP A 177 -6.42 1.33 12.70
N ASN A 178 -5.69 2.46 12.70
CA ASN A 178 -4.43 2.57 13.41
C ASN A 178 -4.68 2.91 14.89
N PRO A 179 -4.36 2.03 15.85
CA PRO A 179 -4.61 2.28 17.28
C PRO A 179 -3.84 3.51 17.80
N HIS A 180 -2.76 3.90 17.11
CA HIS A 180 -1.90 5.03 17.47
C HIS A 180 -2.32 6.35 16.79
N GLN A 181 -3.46 6.40 16.09
CA GLN A 181 -3.84 7.57 15.29
C GLN A 181 -3.91 8.89 16.10
N HIS A 182 -4.44 8.87 17.32
CA HIS A 182 -4.69 10.09 18.09
C HIS A 182 -3.40 10.77 18.58
N ILE A 183 -2.39 9.99 18.97
CA ILE A 183 -1.10 10.55 19.38
C ILE A 183 -0.35 11.14 18.17
N LEU A 184 -0.47 10.51 17.00
CA LEU A 184 0.08 11.06 15.76
C LEU A 184 -0.66 12.34 15.33
N GLN A 185 -1.99 12.37 15.42
CA GLN A 185 -2.77 13.58 15.18
C GLN A 185 -2.38 14.71 16.13
N ALA A 186 -2.09 14.41 17.40
CA ALA A 186 -1.63 15.41 18.36
C ALA A 186 -0.30 16.06 17.94
N VAL A 187 0.64 15.29 17.38
CA VAL A 187 1.89 15.83 16.82
C VAL A 187 1.59 16.74 15.62
N VAL A 188 0.75 16.30 14.67
CA VAL A 188 0.36 17.11 13.50
C VAL A 188 -0.30 18.43 13.94
N ASN A 189 -1.18 18.38 14.94
CA ASN A 189 -1.93 19.54 15.43
C ASN A 189 -1.06 20.63 16.08
N ARG A 190 0.20 20.31 16.44
CA ARG A 190 1.17 21.31 16.91
C ARG A 190 1.67 22.25 15.81
N PHE A 191 1.45 21.90 14.55
CA PHE A 191 1.92 22.64 13.38
C PHE A 191 0.72 23.13 12.54
N PRO A 192 0.22 24.36 12.78
CA PRO A 192 -1.01 24.85 12.14
C PRO A 192 -0.95 24.89 10.60
N SER A 193 0.22 25.17 10.03
CA SER A 193 0.46 25.17 8.58
C SER A 193 0.27 23.77 7.98
N VAL A 194 0.85 22.76 8.62
CA VAL A 194 0.68 21.35 8.23
C VAL A 194 -0.77 20.91 8.41
N ARG A 195 -1.41 21.21 9.55
CA ARG A 195 -2.83 20.87 9.77
C ARG A 195 -3.72 21.43 8.66
N ALA A 196 -3.55 22.71 8.33
CA ALA A 196 -4.35 23.34 7.29
C ALA A 196 -4.07 22.74 5.90
N TRP A 197 -2.82 22.38 5.61
CA TRP A 197 -2.46 21.67 4.38
C TRP A 197 -3.08 20.26 4.31
N VAL A 198 -3.05 19.51 5.41
CA VAL A 198 -3.67 18.18 5.51
C VAL A 198 -5.17 18.28 5.26
N GLU A 199 -5.88 19.19 5.92
CA GLU A 199 -7.32 19.36 5.76
C GLU A 199 -7.69 19.58 4.28
N ARG A 200 -6.96 20.48 3.60
CA ARG A 200 -7.17 20.75 2.17
C ARG A 200 -6.86 19.53 1.29
N THR A 201 -5.75 18.86 1.56
CA THR A 201 -5.34 17.67 0.80
C THR A 201 -6.37 16.56 0.97
N MET A 202 -6.79 16.30 2.22
CA MET A 202 -7.79 15.29 2.55
C MET A 202 -9.18 15.63 2.00
N GLU A 203 -9.55 16.91 1.91
CA GLU A 203 -10.79 17.33 1.26
C GLU A 203 -10.78 17.00 -0.23
N ASN A 204 -9.68 17.31 -0.93
CA ASN A 204 -9.49 16.90 -2.33
C ASN A 204 -9.45 15.39 -2.50
N LEU A 205 -9.10 14.66 -1.44
CA LEU A 205 -9.08 13.20 -1.42
C LEU A 205 -10.32 12.55 -0.78
N LYS A 206 -11.30 13.34 -0.33
CA LYS A 206 -12.44 12.90 0.48
C LYS A 206 -13.39 11.94 -0.24
N PRO A 207 -13.75 12.14 -1.53
CA PRO A 207 -14.52 11.13 -2.26
C PRO A 207 -13.84 9.76 -2.25
N TRP A 208 -12.51 9.76 -2.14
CA TRP A 208 -11.68 8.57 -2.24
C TRP A 208 -11.46 7.85 -0.90
N LYS A 209 -11.40 8.58 0.24
CA LYS A 209 -11.32 7.98 1.59
C LYS A 209 -12.49 7.02 1.85
N GLN A 210 -13.65 7.26 1.23
CA GLN A 210 -14.83 6.39 1.34
C GLN A 210 -14.81 5.23 0.32
N GLN A 211 -14.39 5.49 -0.92
CA GLN A 211 -14.34 4.49 -1.99
C GLN A 211 -13.24 3.44 -1.77
N PHE A 212 -12.12 3.85 -1.19
CA PHE A 212 -11.07 2.98 -0.69
C PHE A 212 -11.02 3.08 0.83
N ARG A 213 -12.17 2.84 1.51
CA ARG A 213 -12.05 2.21 2.83
C ARG A 213 -11.03 1.11 2.64
N PHE A 214 -10.06 1.05 3.54
CA PHE A 214 -8.85 0.24 3.52
C PHE A 214 -9.10 -1.29 3.44
N VAL A 215 -10.28 -1.72 2.97
CA VAL A 215 -10.75 -3.06 2.67
C VAL A 215 -10.12 -3.49 1.36
N ILE A 216 -8.87 -3.93 1.45
CA ILE A 216 -8.33 -4.83 0.45
C ILE A 216 -8.89 -6.20 0.78
N GLU A 217 -9.73 -6.75 -0.11
CA GLU A 217 -10.27 -8.08 0.10
C GLU A 217 -9.09 -9.07 0.23
N PRO A 218 -9.07 -9.90 1.28
CA PRO A 218 -8.00 -10.85 1.46
C PRO A 218 -8.02 -11.84 0.29
N LEU A 219 -6.83 -12.22 -0.17
CA LEU A 219 -6.71 -13.23 -1.20
C LEU A 219 -7.33 -14.56 -0.73
N PRO A 220 -7.85 -15.38 -1.66
CA PRO A 220 -8.31 -16.72 -1.34
C PRO A 220 -7.24 -17.51 -0.58
N ARG A 221 -7.66 -18.32 0.39
CA ARG A 221 -6.77 -19.18 1.19
C ARG A 221 -6.96 -20.64 0.82
N LEU A 222 -5.85 -21.33 0.57
CA LEU A 222 -5.83 -22.76 0.22
C LEU A 222 -5.14 -23.55 1.33
N GLY A 223 -5.92 -24.25 2.15
CA GLY A 223 -5.41 -25.09 3.23
C GLY A 223 -5.01 -26.48 2.75
N LEU A 224 -3.78 -26.89 3.06
CA LEU A 224 -3.18 -28.15 2.61
C LEU A 224 -2.24 -28.76 3.65
N MET A 225 -2.03 -30.07 3.58
CA MET A 225 -0.89 -30.68 4.27
C MET A 225 0.41 -30.25 3.57
N LYS A 226 1.47 -30.01 4.34
CA LYS A 226 2.81 -29.68 3.84
C LYS A 226 3.23 -30.72 2.78
N ASN A 227 3.83 -30.25 1.70
CA ASN A 227 4.27 -31.06 0.55
C ASN A 227 3.14 -31.82 -0.20
N SER A 228 1.87 -31.47 0.01
CA SER A 228 0.74 -32.06 -0.72
C SER A 228 0.03 -31.05 -1.63
N GLY A 229 -1.00 -31.50 -2.36
CA GLY A 229 -1.89 -30.62 -3.10
C GLY A 229 -1.31 -30.01 -4.37
N LEU A 230 -0.29 -30.63 -4.98
CA LEU A 230 0.29 -30.13 -6.23
C LEU A 230 -0.76 -29.93 -7.33
N ALA A 231 -1.66 -30.90 -7.52
CA ALA A 231 -2.70 -30.84 -8.55
C ALA A 231 -3.62 -29.62 -8.41
N ILE A 232 -4.13 -29.36 -7.20
CA ILE A 232 -5.03 -28.22 -6.94
C ILE A 232 -4.28 -26.88 -7.05
N ARG A 233 -3.03 -26.80 -6.58
CA ARG A 233 -2.18 -25.61 -6.76
C ARG A 233 -1.98 -25.33 -8.25
N THR A 234 -1.64 -26.35 -9.03
CA THR A 234 -1.44 -26.22 -10.47
C THR A 234 -2.72 -25.77 -11.18
N LEU A 235 -3.89 -26.29 -10.79
CA LEU A 235 -5.15 -25.89 -11.40
C LEU A 235 -5.49 -24.42 -11.11
N LEU A 236 -5.36 -23.98 -9.85
CA LEU A 236 -5.62 -22.58 -9.48
C LEU A 236 -4.66 -21.63 -10.22
N ILE A 237 -3.37 -21.98 -10.27
CA ILE A 237 -2.36 -21.23 -11.03
C ILE A 237 -2.73 -21.18 -12.52
N TYR A 238 -3.12 -22.31 -13.12
CA TYR A 238 -3.51 -22.37 -14.53
C TYR A 238 -4.77 -21.54 -14.81
N SER A 239 -5.67 -21.45 -13.85
CA SER A 239 -6.91 -20.66 -13.92
C SER A 239 -6.69 -19.17 -13.63
N GLY A 240 -5.45 -18.75 -13.35
CA GLY A 240 -5.11 -17.35 -13.02
C GLY A 240 -5.63 -16.89 -11.67
N ILE A 241 -5.91 -17.81 -10.75
CA ILE A 241 -6.40 -17.50 -9.40
C ILE A 241 -5.22 -17.41 -8.44
N ASP A 242 -4.93 -16.21 -7.95
CA ASP A 242 -3.99 -16.02 -6.84
C ASP A 242 -4.60 -16.50 -5.52
N PHE A 243 -3.76 -17.09 -4.68
CA PHE A 243 -4.15 -17.57 -3.35
C PHE A 243 -2.95 -17.53 -2.40
N GLU A 244 -3.25 -17.50 -1.10
CA GLU A 244 -2.27 -17.75 -0.03
C GLU A 244 -2.39 -19.19 0.49
N PRO A 245 -1.31 -19.98 0.48
CA PRO A 245 -1.34 -21.34 0.99
C PRO A 245 -1.22 -21.36 2.52
N ASP A 246 -2.13 -22.10 3.16
CA ASP A 246 -2.01 -22.46 4.57
C ASP A 246 -1.47 -23.89 4.66
N GLU A 247 -0.19 -24.02 5.01
CA GLU A 247 0.47 -25.33 5.06
C GLU A 247 0.52 -25.89 6.48
N PHE A 248 -0.11 -27.05 6.67
CA PHE A 248 -0.19 -27.74 7.96
C PHE A 248 0.69 -28.99 8.00
N ASP A 249 1.31 -29.24 9.15
CA ASP A 249 1.64 -30.61 9.55
C ASP A 249 0.54 -31.16 10.46
N GLU A 250 0.64 -32.42 10.87
CA GLU A 250 -0.40 -33.08 11.69
C GLU A 250 -0.67 -32.35 13.01
N ALA A 251 0.39 -31.89 13.69
CA ALA A 251 0.27 -31.20 14.96
C ALA A 251 -0.42 -29.83 14.79
N LEU A 252 0.06 -29.02 13.84
CA LEU A 252 -0.54 -27.72 13.54
C LEU A 252 -1.99 -27.86 13.08
N TRP A 253 -2.29 -28.88 12.28
CA TRP A 253 -3.66 -29.16 11.85
C TRP A 253 -4.57 -29.54 13.02
N ALA A 254 -4.12 -30.47 13.88
CA ALA A 254 -4.90 -30.90 15.03
C ALA A 254 -5.27 -29.73 15.95
N GLU A 255 -4.36 -28.77 16.13
CA GLU A 255 -4.58 -27.58 16.95
C GLU A 255 -5.53 -26.56 16.31
N ASN A 256 -5.49 -26.41 14.97
CA ASN A 256 -6.16 -25.31 14.28
C ASN A 256 -7.45 -25.68 13.54
N LYS A 257 -7.70 -26.96 13.23
CA LYS A 257 -8.80 -27.41 12.36
C LYS A 257 -10.21 -26.94 12.76
N HIS A 258 -10.45 -26.71 14.05
CA HIS A 258 -11.73 -26.21 14.56
C HIS A 258 -11.77 -24.67 14.74
N LYS A 259 -10.63 -23.98 14.65
CA LYS A 259 -10.51 -22.52 14.78
C LYS A 259 -10.74 -21.79 13.46
N ILE A 260 -10.54 -22.47 12.32
CA ILE A 260 -10.61 -21.89 10.96
C ILE A 260 -12.06 -21.58 10.54
N GLY A 261 -13.06 -22.19 11.20
CA GLY A 261 -14.48 -21.99 10.89
C GLY A 261 -14.90 -22.65 9.57
N LEU A 262 -14.38 -23.84 9.28
CA LEU A 262 -14.76 -24.63 8.11
C LEU A 262 -16.08 -25.38 8.38
N PRO A 263 -16.93 -25.60 7.36
CA PRO A 263 -18.12 -26.45 7.49
C PRO A 263 -17.77 -27.87 7.97
N PHE A 264 -16.66 -28.41 7.46
CA PHE A 264 -16.08 -29.67 7.89
C PHE A 264 -14.58 -29.46 8.14
N ALA A 265 -14.08 -29.92 9.28
CA ALA A 265 -12.67 -29.80 9.65
C ALA A 265 -11.80 -30.79 8.83
N HIS A 266 -11.65 -30.53 7.53
CA HIS A 266 -11.01 -31.41 6.55
C HIS A 266 -10.10 -30.63 5.58
N LEU A 267 -9.02 -31.27 5.12
CA LEU A 267 -8.11 -30.75 4.09
C LEU A 267 -8.26 -31.55 2.78
N PRO A 268 -8.10 -30.95 1.58
CA PRO A 268 -7.88 -29.52 1.36
C PRO A 268 -9.11 -28.69 1.70
N TYR A 269 -8.91 -27.41 1.99
CA TYR A 269 -9.99 -26.41 1.95
C TYR A 269 -9.62 -25.25 1.03
N PHE A 270 -10.63 -24.56 0.53
CA PHE A 270 -10.49 -23.28 -0.16
C PHE A 270 -11.47 -22.28 0.44
N VAL A 271 -10.95 -21.14 0.89
CA VAL A 271 -11.75 -20.06 1.48
C VAL A 271 -11.55 -18.80 0.67
N ASP A 272 -12.62 -18.26 0.12
CA ASP A 272 -12.61 -16.99 -0.61
C ASP A 272 -13.79 -16.13 -0.12
N CYS A 273 -13.49 -15.08 0.64
CA CYS A 273 -14.47 -14.25 1.30
C CYS A 273 -15.51 -15.08 2.11
N ASN A 274 -16.74 -15.18 1.58
CA ASN A 274 -17.83 -15.93 2.20
C ASN A 274 -17.91 -17.41 1.74
N PHE A 275 -17.17 -17.78 0.70
CA PHE A 275 -17.13 -19.15 0.20
C PHE A 275 -16.14 -19.99 1.01
N ARG A 276 -16.60 -21.13 1.50
CA ARG A 276 -15.80 -22.07 2.29
C ARG A 276 -16.04 -23.49 1.76
N LEU A 277 -15.09 -23.99 0.98
CA LEU A 277 -15.15 -25.31 0.37
C LEU A 277 -14.18 -26.25 1.07
N THR A 278 -14.60 -27.50 1.30
CA THR A 278 -13.77 -28.52 1.93
C THR A 278 -13.83 -29.81 1.11
N GLY A 279 -12.67 -30.46 0.98
CA GLY A 279 -12.50 -31.64 0.14
C GLY A 279 -12.17 -31.30 -1.31
N LEU A 280 -11.35 -32.14 -1.92
CA LEU A 280 -10.78 -31.87 -3.25
C LEU A 280 -11.87 -31.73 -4.32
N SER A 281 -12.81 -32.67 -4.40
CA SER A 281 -13.84 -32.66 -5.45
C SER A 281 -14.72 -31.41 -5.42
N ALA A 282 -15.03 -30.89 -4.24
CA ALA A 282 -15.85 -29.68 -4.09
C ALA A 282 -15.11 -28.41 -4.51
N ILE A 283 -13.78 -28.37 -4.36
CA ILE A 283 -12.96 -27.23 -4.78
C ILE A 283 -12.72 -27.25 -6.29
N LEU A 284 -12.72 -28.44 -6.91
CA LEU A 284 -12.48 -28.60 -8.35
C LEU A 284 -13.72 -28.30 -9.21
N GLN A 285 -14.92 -28.28 -8.63
CA GLN A 285 -16.19 -27.97 -9.31
C GLN A 285 -16.46 -26.47 -9.29
#